data_AF-A0A0F9B5I5-F1
#
_entry.id   AF-A0A0F9B5I5-F1
#
_cell.length_a   1.000
_cell.length_b   1.000
_cell.length_c   1.000
_cell.angle_alpha   90.00
_cell.angle_beta   90.00
_cell.angle_gamma   90.00
#
_symmetry.space_group_name_H-M   'P 1'
#
loop_
_entity.id
_entity.type
_entity.pdbx_description
1 polymer ?
#
loop_
_entity_poly.entity_id
_entity_poly.type
_entity_poly.pdbx_seq_one_letter_code
_entity_poly.pdbx_strand_id
1 'polypeptide(L)'
;MSIDLSQFFEVFFEESFEGLDAMEAELLNLVPGEEDLETINTIFRAAHSIKGGSGTFGFNSVSDFTHVLETLLDQIREGKRELSAEHVNLLLKSVDCLRELLRSLQAEQEPNLAEAIDLRIKFEQILGVNQADNHTAEVDANPVQLALNTYQIDFKPHRHLFKTGNEPLYMISELAELGDLETQAFSNEIPEIADLSVEDCFLSWRFFLNTAKTESAIREIFEWVEDDADITIALCGGLFAEDDTQITALDTTEINLNSTPAAVNVAAVKPIKKSTAIKASTPVAESTSIRVGIDKVDSLINMVGELVITQAMLSQIGQQEITEATIASLQEGLAQLAHNTRDLQENVMRIRMLPISFVFSRFPRLVRDISQKLNKQVELKLLGEQTELDKTVMEKISDPMVHLVRNSLDHGLETVAQ
;
A
#
# COMPACT_ATOMS: atom_id res chain seq x y z
N MET A 1 -21.87 -3.27 10.45
CA MET A 1 -20.67 -3.15 11.28
C MET A 1 -19.63 -2.49 10.39
N SER A 2 -19.27 -1.23 10.63
CA SER A 2 -18.16 -0.60 9.92
C SER A 2 -16.90 -1.33 10.37
N ILE A 3 -16.20 -1.97 9.44
CA ILE A 3 -14.88 -2.55 9.69
C ILE A 3 -13.98 -1.38 10.08
N ASP A 4 -13.42 -1.43 11.29
CA ASP A 4 -12.46 -0.43 11.72
C ASP A 4 -11.15 -0.67 10.96
N LEU A 5 -10.91 0.14 9.93
CA LEU A 5 -9.73 0.05 9.08
C LEU A 5 -8.42 0.24 9.86
N SER A 6 -8.49 0.81 11.07
CA SER A 6 -7.33 0.99 11.95
C SER A 6 -6.66 -0.33 12.34
N GLN A 7 -7.41 -1.43 12.40
CA GLN A 7 -6.87 -2.76 12.72
C GLN A 7 -5.94 -3.33 11.64
N PHE A 8 -5.99 -2.80 10.41
CA PHE A 8 -5.15 -3.22 9.29
C PHE A 8 -3.97 -2.28 9.05
N PHE A 9 -3.88 -1.16 9.77
CA PHE A 9 -2.75 -0.23 9.64
C PHE A 9 -1.43 -0.90 9.98
N GLU A 10 -1.36 -1.68 11.06
CA GLU A 10 -0.12 -2.38 11.44
C GLU A 10 0.38 -3.31 10.33
N VAL A 11 -0.54 -4.10 9.74
CA VAL A 11 -0.22 -5.03 8.64
C VAL A 11 0.23 -4.26 7.41
N PHE A 12 -0.48 -3.19 7.04
CA PHE A 12 -0.11 -2.32 5.93
C PHE A 12 1.28 -1.71 6.10
N PHE A 13 1.60 -1.18 7.28
CA PHE A 13 2.92 -0.61 7.54
C PHE A 13 4.00 -1.68 7.46
N GLU A 14 3.76 -2.85 8.03
CA GLU A 14 4.68 -3.98 7.97
C GLU A 14 4.95 -4.41 6.50
N GLU A 15 3.91 -4.65 5.72
CA GLU A 15 4.02 -5.01 4.29
C GLU A 15 4.68 -3.89 3.47
N SER A 16 4.39 -2.63 3.76
CA SER A 16 4.99 -1.50 3.06
C SER A 16 6.48 -1.37 3.37
N PHE A 17 6.91 -1.57 4.63
CA PHE A 17 8.32 -1.56 4.98
C PHE A 17 9.08 -2.72 4.33
N GLU A 18 8.48 -3.91 4.26
CA GLU A 18 9.06 -5.03 3.51
C GLU A 18 9.19 -4.74 2.03
N GLY A 19 8.14 -4.16 1.42
CA GLY A 19 8.16 -3.74 0.03
C GLY A 19 9.29 -2.74 -0.24
N LEU A 20 9.49 -1.77 0.65
CA LEU A 20 10.59 -0.80 0.55
C LEU A 20 11.97 -1.45 0.73
N ASP A 21 12.12 -2.41 1.64
CA ASP A 21 13.37 -3.14 1.85
C ASP A 21 13.73 -4.00 0.62
N ALA A 22 12.74 -4.68 0.03
CA ALA A 22 12.91 -5.42 -1.22
C ALA A 22 13.27 -4.49 -2.38
N MET A 23 12.55 -3.37 -2.52
CA MET A 23 12.81 -2.36 -3.55
C MET A 23 14.23 -1.80 -3.43
N GLU A 24 14.70 -1.49 -2.22
CA GLU A 24 16.07 -1.02 -1.95
C GLU A 24 17.12 -2.05 -2.34
N ALA A 25 16.94 -3.32 -1.95
CA ALA A 25 17.88 -4.39 -2.27
C ALA A 25 18.04 -4.57 -3.78
N GLU A 26 16.93 -4.64 -4.51
CA GLU A 26 16.93 -4.78 -5.97
C GLU A 26 17.57 -3.56 -6.66
N LEU A 27 17.26 -2.34 -6.20
CA LEU A 27 17.87 -1.10 -6.73
C LEU A 27 19.39 -1.02 -6.51
N LEU A 28 19.89 -1.58 -5.40
CA LEU A 28 21.32 -1.57 -5.09
C LEU A 28 22.11 -2.55 -5.96
N ASN A 29 21.50 -3.70 -6.30
CA ASN A 29 22.08 -4.71 -7.19
C ASN A 29 21.97 -4.34 -8.67
N LEU A 30 21.18 -3.31 -8.99
CA LEU A 30 20.89 -2.91 -10.35
C LEU A 30 22.07 -2.18 -11.02
N VAL A 31 22.52 -2.72 -12.15
CA VAL A 31 23.59 -2.15 -12.98
C VAL A 31 22.96 -1.55 -14.24
N PRO A 32 23.07 -0.23 -14.47
CA PRO A 32 22.56 0.39 -15.70
C PRO A 32 23.18 -0.23 -16.96
N GLY A 33 22.34 -0.68 -17.89
CA GLY A 33 22.74 -1.33 -19.15
C GLY A 33 22.81 -2.85 -19.10
N GLU A 34 22.68 -3.46 -17.91
CA GLU A 34 22.60 -4.91 -17.69
C GLU A 34 21.37 -5.26 -16.82
N GLU A 35 20.30 -4.47 -16.91
CA GLU A 35 19.08 -4.71 -16.14
C GLU A 35 18.34 -5.97 -16.60
N ASP A 36 17.95 -6.81 -15.64
CA ASP A 36 16.99 -7.89 -15.86
C ASP A 36 15.56 -7.35 -15.69
N LEU A 37 14.68 -7.74 -16.62
CA LEU A 37 13.25 -7.42 -16.60
C LEU A 37 12.58 -7.96 -15.33
N GLU A 38 13.05 -9.08 -14.78
CA GLU A 38 12.53 -9.65 -13.53
C GLU A 38 12.80 -8.73 -12.32
N THR A 39 14.00 -8.15 -12.23
CA THR A 39 14.38 -7.18 -11.19
C THR A 39 13.50 -5.92 -11.27
N ILE A 40 13.33 -5.35 -12.47
CA ILE A 40 12.47 -4.16 -12.66
C ILE A 40 11.01 -4.46 -12.29
N ASN A 41 10.50 -5.64 -12.66
CA ASN A 41 9.14 -6.05 -12.29
C ASN A 41 8.95 -6.21 -10.78
N THR A 42 9.96 -6.68 -10.06
CA THR A 42 9.93 -6.82 -8.60
C THR A 42 9.85 -5.45 -7.93
N ILE A 43 10.69 -4.50 -8.36
CA ILE A 43 10.68 -3.10 -7.90
C ILE A 43 9.32 -2.44 -8.19
N PHE A 44 8.79 -2.63 -9.41
CA PHE A 44 7.49 -2.09 -9.81
C PHE A 44 6.36 -2.62 -8.94
N ARG A 45 6.31 -3.94 -8.68
CA ARG A 45 5.28 -4.55 -7.83
C ARG A 45 5.30 -4.00 -6.42
N ALA A 46 6.49 -3.81 -5.84
CA ALA A 46 6.62 -3.20 -4.51
C ALA A 46 6.03 -1.78 -4.48
N ALA A 47 6.39 -0.93 -5.44
CA ALA A 47 5.84 0.42 -5.55
C ALA A 47 4.32 0.45 -5.78
N HIS A 48 3.80 -0.43 -6.65
CA HIS A 48 2.38 -0.55 -6.95
C HIS A 48 1.57 -1.01 -5.73
N SER A 49 2.05 -2.00 -4.97
CA SER A 49 1.41 -2.45 -3.74
C SER A 49 1.36 -1.35 -2.68
N ILE A 50 2.43 -0.58 -2.51
CA ILE A 50 2.47 0.55 -1.56
C ILE A 50 1.48 1.64 -2.00
N LYS A 51 1.38 1.94 -3.30
CA LYS A 51 0.37 2.88 -3.83
C LYS A 51 -1.05 2.41 -3.50
N GLY A 52 -1.39 1.16 -3.84
CA GLY A 52 -2.73 0.59 -3.63
C GLY A 52 -3.12 0.56 -2.15
N GLY A 53 -2.20 0.13 -1.28
CA GLY A 53 -2.42 0.16 0.17
C GLY A 53 -2.59 1.59 0.69
N SER A 54 -1.72 2.51 0.28
CA SER A 54 -1.78 3.93 0.70
C SER A 54 -3.09 4.60 0.26
N GLY A 55 -3.59 4.30 -0.94
CA GLY A 55 -4.88 4.78 -1.42
C GLY A 55 -6.04 4.24 -0.57
N THR A 56 -6.02 2.95 -0.26
CA THR A 56 -7.06 2.28 0.55
C THR A 56 -7.17 2.88 1.96
N PHE A 57 -6.05 3.30 2.55
CA PHE A 57 -6.01 3.88 3.89
C PHE A 57 -6.06 5.43 3.91
N GLY A 58 -6.22 6.07 2.75
CA GLY A 58 -6.33 7.53 2.64
C GLY A 58 -5.01 8.28 2.86
N PHE A 59 -3.87 7.60 2.73
CA PHE A 59 -2.53 8.20 2.80
C PHE A 59 -2.15 8.82 1.44
N ASN A 60 -2.91 9.84 1.02
CA ASN A 60 -2.80 10.46 -0.30
C ASN A 60 -1.39 10.93 -0.64
N SER A 61 -0.67 11.51 0.33
CA SER A 61 0.71 11.95 0.12
C SER A 61 1.68 10.83 -0.27
N VAL A 62 1.47 9.62 0.27
CA VAL A 62 2.26 8.43 -0.08
C VAL A 62 1.81 7.90 -1.43
N SER A 63 0.50 7.77 -1.64
CA SER A 63 -0.09 7.33 -2.92
C SER A 63 0.39 8.17 -4.11
N ASP A 64 0.24 9.50 -4.01
CA ASP A 64 0.63 10.45 -5.06
C ASP A 64 2.13 10.37 -5.36
N PHE A 65 2.96 10.23 -4.33
CA PHE A 65 4.40 10.11 -4.51
C PHE A 65 4.76 8.78 -5.17
N THR A 66 4.22 7.65 -4.69
CA THR A 66 4.44 6.32 -5.29
C THR A 66 4.00 6.22 -6.73
N HIS A 67 2.92 6.90 -7.13
CA HIS A 67 2.44 6.92 -8.51
C HIS A 67 3.48 7.50 -9.49
N VAL A 68 4.23 8.51 -9.06
CA VAL A 68 5.28 9.13 -9.88
C VAL A 68 6.46 8.18 -10.07
N LEU A 69 6.84 7.44 -9.02
CA LEU A 69 7.85 6.39 -9.11
C LEU A 69 7.40 5.27 -10.06
N GLU A 70 6.14 4.84 -9.93
CA GLU A 70 5.54 3.80 -10.76
C GLU A 70 5.56 4.19 -12.24
N THR A 71 5.21 5.43 -12.56
CA THR A 71 5.23 5.94 -13.94
C THR A 71 6.64 5.87 -14.57
N LEU A 72 7.69 6.21 -13.81
CA LEU A 72 9.07 6.08 -14.27
C LEU A 72 9.46 4.61 -14.48
N LEU A 73 9.14 3.75 -13.51
CA LEU A 73 9.44 2.32 -13.58
C LEU A 73 8.70 1.66 -14.75
N ASP A 74 7.49 2.11 -15.08
CA ASP A 74 6.73 1.59 -16.20
C ASP A 74 7.36 1.95 -17.56
N GLN A 75 7.80 3.21 -17.73
CA GLN A 75 8.53 3.60 -18.94
C GLN A 75 9.83 2.80 -19.14
N ILE A 76 10.53 2.47 -18.06
CA ILE A 76 11.74 1.64 -18.09
C ILE A 76 11.36 0.19 -18.44
N ARG A 77 10.32 -0.36 -17.80
CA ARG A 77 9.81 -1.70 -18.04
C ARG A 77 9.37 -1.93 -19.49
N GLU A 78 8.71 -0.94 -20.09
CA GLU A 78 8.24 -0.99 -21.48
C GLU A 78 9.36 -0.70 -22.50
N GLY A 79 10.59 -0.43 -22.05
CA GLY A 79 11.72 -0.06 -22.91
C GLY A 79 11.57 1.32 -23.57
N LYS A 80 10.62 2.15 -23.11
CA LYS A 80 10.44 3.54 -23.59
C LYS A 80 11.53 4.47 -23.07
N ARG A 81 12.26 4.06 -22.03
CA ARG A 81 13.36 4.82 -21.40
C ARG A 81 14.48 3.89 -20.96
N GLU A 82 15.72 4.24 -21.28
CA GLU A 82 16.90 3.56 -20.75
C GLU A 82 17.14 3.93 -19.29
N LEU A 83 17.52 2.94 -18.48
CA LEU A 83 17.89 3.17 -17.11
C LEU A 83 19.28 3.82 -17.02
N SER A 84 19.39 4.89 -16.23
CA SER A 84 20.65 5.58 -15.95
C SER A 84 21.02 5.49 -14.46
N ALA A 85 22.29 5.71 -14.15
CA ALA A 85 22.75 5.78 -12.75
C ALA A 85 22.04 6.90 -11.95
N GLU A 86 21.63 7.98 -12.62
CA GLU A 86 20.84 9.05 -12.02
C GLU A 86 19.44 8.56 -11.61
N HIS A 87 18.77 7.79 -12.47
CA HIS A 87 17.47 7.18 -12.16
C HIS A 87 17.55 6.29 -10.91
N VAL A 88 18.56 5.42 -10.84
CA VAL A 88 18.76 4.52 -9.68
C VAL A 88 18.97 5.31 -8.39
N ASN A 89 19.80 6.36 -8.42
CA ASN A 89 20.04 7.19 -7.24
C ASN A 89 18.78 7.95 -6.79
N LEU A 90 17.94 8.42 -7.73
CA LEU A 90 16.67 9.07 -7.40
C LEU A 90 15.66 8.08 -6.83
N LEU A 91 15.56 6.87 -7.38
CA LEU A 91 14.71 5.80 -6.84
C LEU A 91 15.13 5.43 -5.42
N LEU A 92 16.42 5.29 -5.14
CA LEU A 92 16.94 5.04 -3.78
C LEU A 92 16.59 6.18 -2.79
N LYS A 93 16.69 7.44 -3.22
CA LYS A 93 16.24 8.59 -2.39
C LYS A 93 14.73 8.56 -2.16
N SER A 94 13.97 8.08 -3.13
CA SER A 94 12.51 7.99 -3.01
C SER A 94 12.10 6.90 -2.05
N VAL A 95 12.82 5.77 -2.00
CA VAL A 95 12.64 4.75 -0.97
C VAL A 95 12.86 5.32 0.43
N ASP A 96 13.90 6.16 0.63
CA ASP A 96 14.11 6.82 1.92
C ASP A 96 12.97 7.76 2.29
N CYS A 97 12.55 8.60 1.35
CA CYS A 97 11.46 9.54 1.56
C CYS A 97 10.16 8.80 1.89
N LEU A 98 9.80 7.75 1.14
CA LEU A 98 8.64 6.89 1.43
C LEU A 98 8.73 6.27 2.82
N ARG A 99 9.91 5.77 3.21
CA ARG A 99 10.12 5.18 4.53
C ARG A 99 9.91 6.20 5.65
N GLU A 100 10.35 7.45 5.48
CA GLU A 100 10.14 8.52 6.44
C GLU A 100 8.67 8.98 6.52
N LEU A 101 7.99 9.09 5.38
CA LEU A 101 6.57 9.38 5.30
C LEU A 101 5.75 8.31 6.05
N LEU A 102 6.00 7.01 5.76
CA LEU A 102 5.32 5.90 6.42
C LEU A 102 5.61 5.84 7.92
N ARG A 103 6.84 6.10 8.36
CA ARG A 103 7.17 6.19 9.80
C ARG A 103 6.44 7.33 10.50
N SER A 104 6.34 8.49 9.85
CA SER A 104 5.62 9.65 10.40
C SER A 104 4.13 9.33 10.54
N LEU A 105 3.53 8.70 9.53
CA LEU A 105 2.14 8.26 9.56
C LEU A 105 1.90 7.18 10.61
N GLN A 106 2.80 6.20 10.76
CA GLN A 106 2.74 5.17 11.79
C GLN A 106 2.82 5.77 13.21
N ALA A 107 3.57 6.86 13.38
CA ALA A 107 3.69 7.60 14.63
C ALA A 107 2.54 8.62 14.85
N GLU A 108 1.54 8.65 13.97
CA GLU A 108 0.42 9.62 13.97
C GLU A 108 0.89 11.09 13.92
N GLN A 109 1.99 11.36 13.22
CA GLN A 109 2.57 12.69 13.04
C GLN A 109 2.31 13.22 11.63
N GLU A 110 2.21 14.54 11.48
CA GLU A 110 2.13 15.16 10.16
C GLU A 110 3.47 14.97 9.43
N PRO A 111 3.49 14.30 8.26
CA PRO A 111 4.72 14.05 7.52
C PRO A 111 5.28 15.35 6.92
N ASN A 112 6.61 15.47 6.91
CA ASN A 112 7.27 16.55 6.19
C ASN A 112 7.30 16.25 4.69
N LEU A 113 6.52 16.99 3.91
CA LEU A 113 6.38 16.78 2.47
C LEU A 113 7.44 17.52 1.63
N ALA A 114 8.34 18.29 2.22
CA ALA A 114 9.29 19.12 1.48
C ALA A 114 10.20 18.28 0.55
N GLU A 115 10.72 17.17 1.04
CA GLU A 115 11.58 16.26 0.26
C GLU A 115 10.79 15.49 -0.80
N ALA A 116 9.59 15.03 -0.46
CA ALA A 116 8.70 14.35 -1.41
C ALA A 116 8.34 15.25 -2.61
N ILE A 117 8.07 16.54 -2.35
CA ILE A 117 7.78 17.53 -3.40
C ILE A 117 9.00 17.78 -4.28
N ASP A 118 10.20 17.96 -3.70
CA ASP A 118 11.45 18.16 -4.46
C ASP A 118 11.79 16.96 -5.34
N LEU A 119 11.65 15.74 -4.81
CA LEU A 119 11.86 14.51 -5.57
C LEU A 119 10.82 14.36 -6.68
N ARG A 120 9.55 14.65 -6.40
CA ARG A 120 8.48 14.61 -7.40
C ARG A 120 8.77 15.53 -8.58
N ILE A 121 9.18 16.77 -8.32
CA ILE A 121 9.54 17.74 -9.38
C ILE A 121 10.68 17.19 -10.26
N LYS A 122 11.69 16.56 -9.66
CA LYS A 122 12.79 15.94 -10.41
C LYS A 122 12.32 14.78 -11.29
N PHE A 123 11.41 13.94 -10.79
CA PHE A 123 10.83 12.87 -11.60
C PHE A 123 9.95 13.41 -12.73
N GLU A 124 9.11 14.41 -12.46
CA GLU A 124 8.29 15.07 -13.50
C GLU A 124 9.17 15.64 -14.62
N GLN A 125 10.27 16.31 -14.26
CA GLN A 125 11.27 16.80 -15.23
C GLN A 125 11.88 15.66 -16.06
N ILE A 126 12.27 14.56 -15.43
CA ILE A 126 12.84 13.39 -16.12
C ILE A 126 11.82 12.76 -17.06
N LEU A 127 10.56 12.62 -16.60
CA LEU A 127 9.45 12.08 -17.37
C LEU A 127 9.05 12.97 -18.55
N GLY A 128 9.63 14.17 -18.67
CA GLY A 128 9.29 15.14 -19.72
C GLY A 128 7.97 15.87 -19.45
N VAL A 129 7.45 15.75 -18.23
CA VAL A 129 6.32 16.51 -17.72
C VAL A 129 6.87 17.85 -17.22
N ASN A 130 7.21 18.77 -18.15
CA ASN A 130 7.03 20.24 -18.01
C ASN A 130 7.94 21.04 -18.96
N GLN A 131 7.33 21.65 -19.99
CA GLN A 131 7.37 23.10 -20.31
C GLN A 131 6.61 23.38 -21.61
N ALA A 132 5.28 23.43 -21.54
CA ALA A 132 4.45 24.16 -22.48
C ALA A 132 3.58 25.24 -21.82
N ASP A 133 3.52 25.32 -20.49
CA ASP A 133 2.82 26.39 -19.76
C ASP A 133 3.68 26.96 -18.64
N ASN A 134 4.76 27.64 -19.02
CA ASN A 134 5.39 28.63 -18.17
C ASN A 134 5.15 30.01 -18.80
N HIS A 135 3.90 30.49 -18.71
CA HIS A 135 3.68 31.94 -18.70
C HIS A 135 3.73 32.42 -17.25
N THR A 136 4.79 33.15 -16.95
CA THR A 136 4.87 34.12 -15.88
C THR A 136 3.63 35.03 -15.92
N ALA A 137 2.64 34.75 -15.08
CA ALA A 137 1.65 35.73 -14.68
C ALA A 137 2.01 36.19 -13.27
N GLU A 138 2.58 37.39 -13.22
CA GLU A 138 2.63 38.18 -12.00
C GLU A 138 1.22 38.30 -11.40
N VAL A 139 1.21 38.27 -10.07
CA VAL A 139 0.12 38.53 -9.14
C VAL A 139 -0.97 39.44 -9.72
N ASP A 140 -2.11 38.84 -10.09
CA ASP A 140 -3.37 39.56 -10.06
C ASP A 140 -4.44 38.70 -9.36
N ALA A 141 -4.89 39.21 -8.23
CA ALA A 141 -5.87 38.57 -7.38
C ALA A 141 -7.26 38.68 -8.04
N ASN A 142 -7.63 37.68 -8.84
CA ASN A 142 -9.03 37.38 -9.13
C ASN A 142 -9.23 35.86 -9.17
N PRO A 143 -10.28 35.32 -8.52
CA PRO A 143 -10.50 33.89 -8.44
C PRO A 143 -10.86 33.35 -9.82
N VAL A 144 -9.99 32.52 -10.39
CA VAL A 144 -10.30 31.73 -11.60
C VAL A 144 -11.33 30.68 -11.21
N GLN A 145 -12.53 30.85 -11.74
CA GLN A 145 -13.59 29.85 -11.66
C GLN A 145 -13.19 28.69 -12.59
N LEU A 146 -12.86 27.52 -12.02
CA LEU A 146 -12.56 26.34 -12.82
C LEU A 146 -13.76 26.05 -13.75
N ALA A 147 -13.51 25.92 -15.04
CA ALA A 147 -14.52 25.51 -16.00
C ALA A 147 -14.97 24.08 -15.64
N LEU A 148 -16.23 23.95 -15.23
CA LEU A 148 -16.84 22.66 -14.89
C LEU A 148 -17.52 22.09 -16.14
N ASN A 149 -17.29 20.81 -16.40
CA ASN A 149 -17.93 20.03 -17.45
C ASN A 149 -19.00 19.13 -16.81
N THR A 150 -20.16 19.04 -17.46
CA THR A 150 -21.25 18.16 -17.05
C THR A 150 -21.30 16.93 -17.94
N TYR A 151 -21.07 15.77 -17.35
CA TYR A 151 -21.14 14.45 -17.98
C TYR A 151 -22.43 13.73 -17.59
N GLN A 152 -23.15 13.20 -18.57
CA GLN A 152 -24.19 12.21 -18.35
C GLN A 152 -23.56 10.82 -18.42
N ILE A 153 -23.79 10.03 -17.38
CA ILE A 153 -23.29 8.66 -17.25
C ILE A 153 -24.50 7.75 -17.07
N ASP A 154 -24.76 6.89 -18.04
CA ASP A 154 -25.75 5.83 -17.94
C ASP A 154 -25.05 4.53 -17.56
N PHE A 155 -25.46 3.96 -16.42
CA PHE A 155 -24.92 2.72 -15.86
C PHE A 155 -26.03 1.69 -15.74
N LYS A 156 -25.96 0.63 -16.55
CA LYS A 156 -26.90 -0.49 -16.51
C LYS A 156 -26.16 -1.80 -16.24
N PRO A 157 -26.11 -2.23 -14.97
CA PRO A 157 -25.57 -3.53 -14.61
C PRO A 157 -26.25 -4.71 -15.29
N HIS A 158 -25.45 -5.73 -15.61
CA HIS A 158 -25.98 -7.05 -15.90
C HIS A 158 -26.48 -7.72 -14.62
N ARG A 159 -27.37 -8.71 -14.79
CA ARG A 159 -28.06 -9.36 -13.67
C ARG A 159 -27.10 -9.98 -12.67
N HIS A 160 -25.96 -10.50 -13.13
CA HIS A 160 -25.00 -11.19 -12.28
C HIS A 160 -24.00 -10.27 -11.57
N LEU A 161 -24.12 -8.95 -11.67
CA LEU A 161 -23.15 -8.00 -11.09
C LEU A 161 -22.84 -8.26 -9.61
N PHE A 162 -23.85 -8.53 -8.78
CA PHE A 162 -23.63 -8.81 -7.36
C PHE A 162 -22.88 -10.13 -7.10
N LYS A 163 -22.94 -11.07 -8.05
CA LYS A 163 -22.25 -12.37 -7.95
C LYS A 163 -20.77 -12.25 -8.24
N THR A 164 -20.34 -11.19 -8.92
CA THR A 164 -18.91 -10.88 -9.14
C THR A 164 -18.31 -10.05 -8.01
N GLY A 165 -19.09 -9.76 -6.95
CA GLY A 165 -18.65 -8.99 -5.78
C GLY A 165 -18.67 -7.48 -6.00
N ASN A 166 -19.17 -7.03 -7.16
CA ASN A 166 -19.27 -5.62 -7.51
C ASN A 166 -20.50 -4.98 -6.87
N GLU A 167 -20.30 -3.92 -6.10
CA GLU A 167 -21.36 -3.18 -5.43
C GLU A 167 -21.48 -1.76 -6.02
N PRO A 168 -22.59 -1.42 -6.74
CA PRO A 168 -22.84 -0.13 -7.37
C PRO A 168 -22.65 1.08 -6.46
N LEU A 169 -22.84 0.92 -5.15
CA LEU A 169 -22.67 2.01 -4.20
C LEU A 169 -21.23 2.55 -4.17
N TYR A 170 -20.22 1.70 -4.37
CA TYR A 170 -18.81 2.16 -4.41
C TYR A 170 -18.54 3.05 -5.63
N MET A 171 -19.05 2.68 -6.81
CA MET A 171 -18.94 3.51 -8.01
C MET A 171 -19.69 4.84 -7.83
N ILE A 172 -20.86 4.82 -7.19
CA ILE A 172 -21.62 6.04 -6.90
C ILE A 172 -20.85 6.95 -5.93
N SER A 173 -20.19 6.40 -4.91
CA SER A 173 -19.36 7.19 -4.00
C SER A 173 -18.14 7.79 -4.69
N GLU A 174 -17.45 7.03 -5.53
CA GLU A 174 -16.28 7.53 -6.27
C GLU A 174 -16.68 8.65 -7.25
N LEU A 175 -17.81 8.51 -7.95
CA LEU A 175 -18.34 9.58 -8.80
C LEU A 175 -18.68 10.85 -8.01
N ALA A 176 -19.18 10.71 -6.79
CA ALA A 176 -19.50 11.84 -5.92
C ALA A 176 -18.24 12.54 -5.38
N GLU A 177 -17.10 11.86 -5.36
CA GLU A 177 -15.80 12.47 -5.01
C GLU A 177 -15.21 13.28 -6.17
N LEU A 178 -15.53 12.90 -7.43
CA LEU A 178 -15.07 13.63 -8.61
C LEU A 178 -15.75 14.98 -8.80
N GLY A 179 -16.94 15.22 -8.24
CA GLY A 179 -17.68 16.46 -8.43
C GLY A 179 -19.10 16.45 -7.90
N ASP A 180 -19.91 17.42 -8.35
CA ASP A 180 -21.32 17.51 -7.96
C ASP A 180 -22.13 16.49 -8.78
N LEU A 181 -22.74 15.52 -8.08
CA LEU A 181 -23.36 14.35 -8.68
C LEU A 181 -24.88 14.35 -8.43
N GLU A 182 -25.67 14.43 -9.51
CA GLU A 182 -27.10 14.16 -9.47
C GLU A 182 -27.38 12.73 -9.92
N THR A 183 -28.09 11.96 -9.08
CA THR A 183 -28.32 10.52 -9.29
C THR A 183 -29.80 10.23 -9.50
N GLN A 184 -30.12 9.51 -10.57
CA GLN A 184 -31.44 8.97 -10.86
C GLN A 184 -31.38 7.45 -10.96
N ALA A 185 -32.18 6.75 -10.16
CA ALA A 185 -32.31 5.30 -10.20
C ALA A 185 -33.59 4.88 -10.94
N PHE A 186 -33.49 3.85 -11.79
CA PHE A 186 -34.60 3.25 -12.51
C PHE A 186 -34.85 1.83 -12.02
N SER A 187 -36.11 1.56 -11.66
CA SER A 187 -36.58 0.29 -11.08
C SER A 187 -37.50 -0.48 -12.04
N ASN A 188 -37.38 -0.22 -13.34
CA ASN A 188 -38.37 -0.59 -14.34
C ASN A 188 -38.34 -2.09 -14.69
N GLU A 189 -37.22 -2.75 -14.40
CA GLU A 189 -36.97 -4.17 -14.72
C GLU A 189 -37.08 -5.08 -13.48
N ILE A 190 -37.59 -4.57 -12.35
CA ILE A 190 -37.81 -5.39 -11.14
C ILE A 190 -38.98 -6.35 -11.37
N PRO A 191 -38.77 -7.68 -11.29
CA PRO A 191 -39.83 -8.66 -11.45
C PRO A 191 -40.78 -8.70 -10.24
N GLU A 192 -41.91 -9.39 -10.36
CA GLU A 192 -42.79 -9.63 -9.22
C GLU A 192 -42.06 -10.40 -8.11
N ILE A 193 -42.49 -10.22 -6.86
CA ILE A 193 -41.81 -10.78 -5.67
C ILE A 193 -41.64 -12.31 -5.70
N ALA A 194 -42.48 -13.01 -6.47
CA ALA A 194 -42.42 -14.46 -6.63
C ALA A 194 -41.23 -14.91 -7.50
N ASP A 195 -40.79 -14.08 -8.45
CA ASP A 195 -39.70 -14.36 -9.39
C ASP A 195 -38.44 -13.52 -9.07
N LEU A 196 -38.44 -12.83 -7.94
CA LEU A 196 -37.33 -11.98 -7.51
C LEU A 196 -36.20 -12.83 -6.92
N SER A 197 -35.06 -12.79 -7.61
CA SER A 197 -33.80 -13.34 -7.11
C SER A 197 -33.03 -12.26 -6.35
N VAL A 198 -32.74 -12.50 -5.07
CA VAL A 198 -32.01 -11.54 -4.20
C VAL A 198 -30.55 -11.36 -4.59
N GLU A 199 -30.02 -12.24 -5.43
CA GLU A 199 -28.62 -12.22 -5.88
C GLU A 199 -28.44 -11.51 -7.23
N ASP A 200 -29.53 -11.05 -7.87
CA ASP A 200 -29.49 -10.43 -9.19
C ASP A 200 -29.75 -8.91 -9.12
N CYS A 201 -29.04 -8.14 -9.96
CA CYS A 201 -29.24 -6.70 -10.10
C CYS A 201 -30.30 -6.39 -11.16
N PHE A 202 -31.37 -5.69 -10.74
CA PHE A 202 -32.47 -5.22 -11.62
C PHE A 202 -32.55 -3.70 -11.73
N LEU A 203 -31.69 -3.00 -11.00
CA LEU A 203 -31.63 -1.54 -10.98
C LEU A 203 -30.66 -1.04 -12.05
N SER A 204 -30.99 0.12 -12.61
CA SER A 204 -30.08 0.88 -13.47
C SER A 204 -30.06 2.33 -13.01
N TRP A 205 -28.99 3.04 -13.33
CA TRP A 205 -28.77 4.40 -12.86
C TRP A 205 -28.36 5.33 -14.00
N ARG A 206 -28.77 6.58 -13.88
CA ARG A 206 -28.27 7.69 -14.66
C ARG A 206 -27.70 8.72 -13.71
N PHE A 207 -26.51 9.19 -14.03
CA PHE A 207 -25.82 10.21 -13.26
C PHE A 207 -25.58 11.45 -14.13
N PHE A 208 -25.70 12.63 -13.53
CA PHE A 208 -25.19 13.87 -14.09
C PHE A 208 -24.07 14.36 -13.17
N LEU A 209 -22.84 14.27 -13.64
CA LEU A 209 -21.64 14.63 -12.88
C LEU A 209 -21.09 15.95 -13.41
N ASN A 210 -21.07 16.98 -12.56
CA ASN A 210 -20.43 18.24 -12.83
C ASN A 210 -19.02 18.27 -12.21
N THR A 211 -17.99 18.18 -13.05
CA THR A 211 -16.60 18.03 -12.60
C THR A 211 -15.62 18.82 -13.47
N ALA A 212 -14.48 19.19 -12.88
CA ALA A 212 -13.34 19.72 -13.61
C ALA A 212 -12.39 18.61 -14.13
N LYS A 213 -12.68 17.35 -13.80
CA LYS A 213 -11.91 16.17 -14.22
C LYS A 213 -12.30 15.75 -15.65
N THR A 214 -11.39 15.06 -16.32
CA THR A 214 -11.58 14.59 -17.71
C THR A 214 -12.45 13.33 -17.75
N GLU A 215 -13.03 13.05 -18.91
CA GLU A 215 -13.82 11.82 -19.14
C GLU A 215 -13.03 10.53 -18.81
N SER A 216 -11.72 10.55 -19.02
CA SER A 216 -10.84 9.41 -18.69
C SER A 216 -10.88 9.04 -17.21
N ALA A 217 -10.93 10.05 -16.32
CA ALA A 217 -11.02 9.81 -14.88
C ALA A 217 -12.39 9.24 -14.46
N ILE A 218 -13.44 9.52 -15.24
CA ILE A 218 -14.77 8.95 -15.03
C ILE A 218 -14.79 7.49 -15.51
N ARG A 219 -14.15 7.19 -16.65
CA ARG A 219 -14.06 5.82 -17.19
C ARG A 219 -13.30 4.87 -16.27
N GLU A 220 -12.22 5.34 -15.64
CA GLU A 220 -11.41 4.56 -14.69
C GLU A 220 -12.25 3.95 -13.55
N ILE A 221 -13.25 4.68 -13.04
CA ILE A 221 -14.18 4.19 -11.99
C ILE A 221 -14.94 2.94 -12.44
N PHE A 222 -15.22 2.82 -13.74
CA PHE A 222 -16.03 1.74 -14.30
C PHE A 222 -15.21 0.64 -14.98
N GLU A 223 -13.88 0.78 -15.08
CA GLU A 223 -12.99 -0.16 -15.79
C GLU A 223 -13.18 -1.62 -15.33
N TRP A 224 -13.39 -1.81 -14.04
CA TRP A 224 -13.56 -3.12 -13.40
C TRP A 224 -14.92 -3.78 -13.66
N VAL A 225 -15.86 -3.04 -14.28
CA VAL A 225 -17.25 -3.46 -14.51
C VAL A 225 -17.64 -3.34 -15.99
N GLU A 226 -16.71 -2.97 -16.89
CA GLU A 226 -17.00 -2.82 -18.33
C GLU A 226 -17.53 -4.11 -18.97
N ASP A 227 -17.11 -5.29 -18.49
CA ASP A 227 -17.60 -6.59 -18.98
C ASP A 227 -18.95 -7.02 -18.36
N ASP A 228 -19.32 -6.40 -17.23
CA ASP A 228 -20.46 -6.77 -16.37
C ASP A 228 -21.58 -5.70 -16.35
N ALA A 229 -21.44 -4.60 -17.10
CA ALA A 229 -22.44 -3.55 -17.22
C ALA A 229 -22.38 -2.81 -18.56
N ASP A 230 -23.54 -2.39 -19.07
CA ASP A 230 -23.61 -1.42 -20.16
C ASP A 230 -23.39 -0.01 -19.59
N ILE A 231 -22.25 0.60 -19.91
CA ILE A 231 -21.88 1.96 -19.48
C ILE A 231 -21.79 2.89 -20.70
N THR A 232 -22.51 4.00 -20.66
CA THR A 232 -22.33 5.07 -21.65
C THR A 232 -22.08 6.41 -20.98
N ILE A 233 -21.04 7.12 -21.44
CA ILE A 233 -20.63 8.43 -20.91
C ILE A 233 -20.72 9.42 -22.06
N ALA A 234 -21.48 10.50 -21.86
CA ALA A 234 -21.66 11.57 -22.83
C ALA A 234 -21.46 12.94 -22.18
N LEU A 235 -20.73 13.84 -22.84
CA LEU A 235 -20.60 15.23 -22.40
C LEU A 235 -21.88 16.00 -22.76
N CYS A 236 -22.56 16.56 -21.76
CA CYS A 236 -23.85 17.24 -21.92
C CYS A 236 -23.80 18.76 -21.70
N GLY A 237 -22.69 19.32 -21.19
CA GLY A 237 -22.53 20.76 -21.07
C GLY A 237 -21.15 21.23 -20.57
N GLY A 238 -20.73 22.42 -21.01
CA GLY A 238 -19.53 23.15 -20.59
C GLY A 238 -19.60 24.58 -21.16
N LEU A 239 -18.91 25.55 -20.53
CA LEU A 239 -18.82 26.93 -21.06
C LEU A 239 -18.00 26.91 -22.36
N PHE A 240 -18.67 27.01 -23.51
CA PHE A 240 -18.02 27.17 -24.80
C PHE A 240 -17.30 28.53 -24.84
N ALA A 241 -15.98 28.52 -25.07
CA ALA A 241 -15.33 29.68 -25.64
C ALA A 241 -15.89 29.87 -27.05
N GLU A 242 -16.44 31.05 -27.33
CA GLU A 242 -16.94 31.41 -28.65
C GLU A 242 -15.81 31.22 -29.68
N ASP A 243 -15.97 30.26 -30.60
CA ASP A 243 -15.56 30.48 -31.98
C ASP A 243 -16.42 29.67 -32.95
N ASP A 244 -16.83 30.38 -33.97
CA ASP A 244 -17.86 30.10 -34.97
C ASP A 244 -17.33 29.12 -36.02
N THR A 245 -17.98 27.97 -36.27
CA THR A 245 -18.30 27.46 -37.62
C THR A 245 -19.11 26.16 -37.62
N GLN A 246 -20.37 26.29 -38.05
CA GLN A 246 -21.26 25.40 -38.84
C GLN A 246 -20.90 23.88 -38.92
N ILE A 247 -21.87 22.97 -38.75
CA ILE A 247 -22.78 22.52 -39.83
C ILE A 247 -24.02 21.77 -39.28
N THR A 248 -25.19 22.30 -39.68
CA THR A 248 -26.52 21.71 -40.03
C THR A 248 -27.21 20.61 -39.20
N ALA A 249 -28.27 21.05 -38.51
CA ALA A 249 -29.70 20.78 -38.76
C ALA A 249 -30.24 19.38 -39.18
N LEU A 250 -31.44 19.13 -38.63
CA LEU A 250 -32.52 18.18 -38.97
C LEU A 250 -32.53 16.95 -38.03
N ASP A 251 -33.60 16.58 -37.34
CA ASP A 251 -35.00 16.88 -37.62
C ASP A 251 -35.85 16.81 -36.34
N THR A 252 -36.86 17.67 -36.32
CA THR A 252 -37.93 17.74 -35.34
C THR A 252 -38.87 16.55 -35.42
N THR A 253 -39.40 16.08 -34.29
CA THR A 253 -40.85 15.86 -34.21
C THR A 253 -41.35 15.91 -32.77
N GLU A 254 -42.36 16.75 -32.60
CA GLU A 254 -43.17 17.07 -31.44
C GLU A 254 -43.74 15.80 -30.77
N ILE A 255 -44.11 15.80 -29.48
CA ILE A 255 -45.44 16.24 -29.04
C ILE A 255 -45.42 16.68 -27.57
N ASN A 256 -45.96 17.88 -27.41
CA ASN A 256 -46.41 18.59 -26.22
C ASN A 256 -47.53 17.84 -25.47
N LEU A 257 -47.59 17.91 -24.14
CA LEU A 257 -48.85 18.00 -23.38
C LEU A 257 -48.61 18.46 -21.92
N ASN A 258 -48.85 19.76 -21.71
CA ASN A 258 -49.46 20.41 -20.54
C ASN A 258 -49.73 19.56 -19.28
N SER A 259 -49.22 20.03 -18.13
CA SER A 259 -49.98 20.70 -17.05
C SER A 259 -49.43 20.40 -15.65
N THR A 260 -48.97 21.47 -14.98
CA THR A 260 -48.82 21.59 -13.52
C THR A 260 -50.21 21.80 -12.87
N PRO A 261 -50.36 21.90 -11.53
CA PRO A 261 -49.45 21.59 -10.42
C PRO A 261 -50.15 20.86 -9.22
N ALA A 262 -49.37 20.31 -8.28
CA ALA A 262 -49.78 20.28 -6.87
C ALA A 262 -48.56 20.25 -5.95
N ALA A 263 -48.37 21.35 -5.25
CA ALA A 263 -47.32 21.57 -4.26
C ALA A 263 -47.61 20.82 -2.95
N VAL A 264 -46.57 20.26 -2.33
CA VAL A 264 -46.45 20.24 -0.87
C VAL A 264 -45.03 20.63 -0.48
N ASN A 265 -44.96 21.63 0.38
CA ASN A 265 -43.78 22.32 0.88
C ASN A 265 -43.52 21.82 2.30
N VAL A 266 -42.33 21.28 2.62
CA VAL A 266 -41.84 21.24 4.01
C VAL A 266 -40.30 21.36 4.07
N ALA A 267 -39.87 22.58 4.37
CA ALA A 267 -38.88 23.00 5.37
C ALA A 267 -37.49 22.34 5.45
N ALA A 268 -36.51 23.22 5.22
CA ALA A 268 -35.09 23.10 5.54
C ALA A 268 -34.78 22.84 7.02
N VAL A 269 -33.71 22.07 7.27
CA VAL A 269 -32.96 22.08 8.53
C VAL A 269 -31.47 22.31 8.23
N LYS A 270 -30.91 23.31 8.91
CA LYS A 270 -29.52 23.80 8.84
C LYS A 270 -28.53 22.86 9.58
N PRO A 271 -27.22 22.93 9.25
CA PRO A 271 -26.19 22.01 9.76
C PRO A 271 -25.71 22.39 11.17
N ILE A 272 -25.33 21.38 11.96
CA ILE A 272 -24.73 21.54 13.30
C ILE A 272 -23.20 21.56 13.18
N LYS A 273 -22.61 22.52 13.89
CA LYS A 273 -21.19 22.87 13.96
C LYS A 273 -20.33 21.86 14.74
N LYS A 274 -19.06 21.81 14.32
CA LYS A 274 -17.84 21.40 15.01
C LYS A 274 -17.88 21.56 16.54
N SER A 275 -17.45 20.51 17.25
CA SER A 275 -16.92 20.61 18.61
C SER A 275 -15.54 19.96 18.66
N THR A 276 -14.55 20.79 18.95
CA THR A 276 -13.22 20.46 19.44
C THR A 276 -13.28 19.72 20.77
N ALA A 277 -12.49 18.64 20.93
CA ALA A 277 -12.12 18.10 22.23
C ALA A 277 -10.67 17.59 22.21
N ILE A 278 -9.99 17.85 23.32
CA ILE A 278 -8.54 17.84 23.54
C ILE A 278 -8.03 16.45 23.96
N LYS A 279 -6.81 16.16 23.51
CA LYS A 279 -5.87 15.07 23.86
C LYS A 279 -6.03 14.44 25.25
N ALA A 280 -6.01 13.10 25.27
CA ALA A 280 -5.37 12.31 26.31
C ALA A 280 -4.52 11.22 25.60
N SER A 281 -3.20 11.35 25.68
CA SER A 281 -2.24 10.39 25.13
C SER A 281 -2.08 9.20 26.07
N THR A 282 -2.58 8.04 25.66
CA THR A 282 -2.22 6.74 26.24
C THR A 282 -0.88 6.31 25.65
N PRO A 283 0.09 5.78 26.43
CA PRO A 283 1.32 5.26 25.86
C PRO A 283 0.98 4.00 25.06
N VAL A 284 1.21 4.04 23.75
CA VAL A 284 1.18 2.85 22.88
C VAL A 284 2.27 1.92 23.40
N ALA A 285 1.87 0.78 23.95
CA ALA A 285 2.80 -0.30 24.20
C ALA A 285 3.31 -0.77 22.83
N GLU A 286 4.61 -0.65 22.58
CA GLU A 286 5.24 -1.26 21.42
C GLU A 286 4.91 -2.75 21.41
N SER A 287 3.99 -3.15 20.53
CA SER A 287 3.74 -4.53 20.17
C SER A 287 4.99 -5.02 19.45
N THR A 288 5.97 -5.52 20.21
CA THR A 288 7.16 -6.14 19.63
C THR A 288 6.74 -7.46 18.97
N SER A 289 6.27 -7.40 17.73
CA SER A 289 6.04 -8.59 16.92
C SER A 289 7.40 -9.27 16.69
N ILE A 290 7.43 -10.59 16.91
CA ILE A 290 8.58 -11.44 16.65
C ILE A 290 8.14 -12.36 15.53
N ARG A 291 8.74 -12.19 14.35
CA ARG A 291 8.53 -13.11 13.23
C ARG A 291 9.20 -14.44 13.54
N VAL A 292 8.40 -15.49 13.59
CA VAL A 292 8.84 -16.84 13.92
C VAL A 292 8.70 -17.69 12.68
N GLY A 293 9.78 -18.35 12.26
CA GLY A 293 9.70 -19.32 11.17
C GLY A 293 8.76 -20.48 11.53
N ILE A 294 7.96 -20.94 10.57
CA ILE A 294 6.94 -22.00 10.74
C ILE A 294 7.59 -23.26 11.33
N ASP A 295 8.78 -23.65 10.86
CA ASP A 295 9.52 -24.82 11.34
C ASP A 295 9.84 -24.76 12.85
N LYS A 296 10.07 -23.56 13.39
CA LYS A 296 10.35 -23.35 14.83
C LYS A 296 9.08 -23.53 15.66
N VAL A 297 7.92 -23.13 15.12
CA VAL A 297 6.61 -23.32 15.75
C VAL A 297 6.25 -24.80 15.77
N ASP A 298 6.44 -25.50 14.65
CA ASP A 298 6.17 -26.95 14.57
C ASP A 298 7.06 -27.76 15.51
N SER A 299 8.33 -27.37 15.65
CA SER A 299 9.25 -27.98 16.62
C SER A 299 8.77 -27.82 18.07
N LEU A 300 8.21 -26.65 18.43
CA LEU A 300 7.59 -26.47 19.75
C LEU A 300 6.36 -27.34 19.94
N ILE A 301 5.49 -27.44 18.93
CA ILE A 301 4.27 -28.24 19.01
C ILE A 301 4.62 -29.71 19.27
N ASN A 302 5.63 -30.23 18.58
CA ASN A 302 6.14 -31.58 18.81
C ASN A 302 6.69 -31.76 20.23
N MET A 303 7.48 -30.82 20.75
CA MET A 303 8.03 -30.86 22.11
C MET A 303 6.95 -30.79 23.19
N VAL A 304 5.91 -29.98 22.98
CA VAL A 304 4.72 -29.94 23.85
C VAL A 304 4.00 -31.29 23.83
N GLY A 305 3.89 -31.93 22.66
CA GLY A 305 3.36 -33.30 22.53
C GLY A 305 4.16 -34.32 23.36
N GLU A 306 5.48 -34.31 23.26
CA GLU A 306 6.37 -35.19 24.03
C GLU A 306 6.29 -34.92 25.55
N LEU A 307 6.14 -33.66 25.97
CA LEU A 307 5.89 -33.30 27.37
C LEU A 307 4.57 -33.85 27.88
N VAL A 308 3.48 -33.73 27.11
CA VAL A 308 2.16 -34.26 27.49
C VAL A 308 2.20 -35.78 27.62
N ILE A 309 2.88 -36.47 26.71
CA ILE A 309 3.06 -37.94 26.78
C ILE A 309 3.86 -38.32 28.03
N THR A 310 4.96 -37.61 28.32
CA THR A 310 5.80 -37.87 29.50
C THR A 310 5.04 -37.61 30.80
N GLN A 311 4.23 -36.54 30.85
CA GLN A 311 3.36 -36.25 32.00
C GLN A 311 2.30 -37.34 32.19
N ALA A 312 1.66 -37.82 31.12
CA ALA A 312 0.67 -38.89 31.19
C ALA A 312 1.30 -40.20 31.69
N MET A 313 2.49 -40.55 31.20
CA MET A 313 3.26 -41.71 31.65
C MET A 313 3.59 -41.61 33.14
N LEU A 314 4.08 -40.45 33.60
CA LEU A 314 4.36 -40.20 35.02
C LEU A 314 3.10 -40.27 35.89
N SER A 315 1.98 -39.72 35.41
CA SER A 315 0.71 -39.79 36.12
C SER A 315 0.19 -41.23 36.24
N GLN A 316 0.41 -42.06 35.22
CA GLN A 316 0.03 -43.48 35.25
C GLN A 316 0.91 -44.28 36.22
N ILE A 317 2.23 -44.02 36.25
CA ILE A 317 3.15 -44.62 37.23
C ILE A 317 2.75 -44.23 38.65
N GLY A 318 2.35 -42.98 38.87
CA GLY A 318 1.89 -42.49 40.18
C GLY A 318 0.58 -43.11 40.68
N GLN A 319 -0.21 -43.76 39.80
CA GLN A 319 -1.44 -44.47 40.17
C GLN A 319 -1.20 -45.95 40.50
N GLN A 320 0.01 -46.47 40.23
CA GLN A 320 0.37 -47.86 40.54
C GLN A 320 0.82 -48.00 41.99
N GLU A 321 0.81 -49.24 42.51
CA GLU A 321 1.35 -49.51 43.83
C GLU A 321 2.85 -49.23 43.89
N ILE A 322 3.29 -48.60 44.99
CA ILE A 322 4.68 -48.21 45.19
C ILE A 322 5.52 -49.47 45.41
N THR A 323 6.25 -49.86 44.37
CA THR A 323 7.24 -50.93 44.33
C THR A 323 8.60 -50.39 43.88
N GLU A 324 9.66 -51.14 44.15
CA GLU A 324 11.02 -50.78 43.73
C GLU A 324 11.13 -50.57 42.20
N ALA A 325 10.38 -51.36 41.42
CA ALA A 325 10.27 -51.21 39.97
C ALA A 325 9.58 -49.90 39.57
N THR A 326 8.44 -49.55 40.19
CA THR A 326 7.74 -48.28 39.90
C THR A 326 8.55 -47.05 40.30
N ILE A 327 9.37 -47.14 41.36
CA ILE A 327 10.27 -46.06 41.77
C ILE A 327 11.37 -45.85 40.71
N ALA A 328 11.93 -46.93 40.17
CA ALA A 328 12.92 -46.85 39.08
C ALA A 328 12.31 -46.22 37.81
N SER A 329 11.11 -46.67 37.40
CA SER A 329 10.40 -46.08 36.25
C SER A 329 10.01 -44.62 36.47
N LEU A 330 9.66 -44.23 37.71
CA LEU A 330 9.38 -42.84 38.06
C LEU A 330 10.64 -41.97 37.94
N GLN A 331 11.79 -42.45 38.40
CA GLN A 331 13.07 -41.75 38.27
C GLN A 331 13.47 -41.54 36.80
N GLU A 332 13.25 -42.56 35.96
CA GLU A 332 13.46 -42.48 34.51
C GLU A 332 12.52 -41.45 33.87
N GLY A 333 11.23 -41.50 34.18
CA GLY A 333 10.26 -40.53 33.67
C GLY A 333 10.55 -39.09 34.11
N LEU A 334 11.04 -38.88 35.35
CA LEU A 334 11.47 -37.57 35.84
C LEU A 334 12.72 -37.05 35.12
N ALA A 335 13.67 -37.94 34.81
CA ALA A 335 14.84 -37.59 34.01
C ALA A 335 14.43 -37.19 32.58
N GLN A 336 13.49 -37.92 31.96
CA GLN A 336 12.94 -37.58 30.65
C GLN A 336 12.21 -36.24 30.68
N LEU A 337 11.39 -35.98 31.70
CA LEU A 337 10.71 -34.70 31.87
C LEU A 337 11.70 -33.53 31.99
N ALA A 338 12.79 -33.73 32.75
CA ALA A 338 13.83 -32.72 32.89
C ALA A 338 14.55 -32.43 31.57
N HIS A 339 14.79 -33.46 30.74
CA HIS A 339 15.36 -33.30 29.40
C HIS A 339 14.41 -32.52 28.48
N ASN A 340 13.15 -32.96 28.35
CA ASN A 340 12.16 -32.29 27.50
C ASN A 340 11.93 -30.83 27.92
N THR A 341 12.02 -30.53 29.22
CA THR A 341 11.90 -29.16 29.75
C THR A 341 13.09 -28.28 29.34
N ARG A 342 14.31 -28.84 29.34
CA ARG A 342 15.51 -28.12 28.87
C ARG A 342 15.43 -27.87 27.36
N ASP A 343 14.99 -28.86 26.59
CA ASP A 343 14.87 -28.74 25.14
C ASP A 343 13.78 -27.72 24.75
N LEU A 344 12.67 -27.68 25.52
CA LEU A 344 11.67 -26.62 25.38
C LEU A 344 12.27 -25.24 25.60
N GLN A 345 13.07 -25.07 26.67
CA GLN A 345 13.72 -23.80 26.96
C GLN A 345 14.65 -23.37 25.81
N GLU A 346 15.44 -24.28 25.25
CA GLU A 346 16.33 -24.00 24.12
C GLU A 346 15.55 -23.64 22.85
N ASN A 347 14.47 -24.35 22.54
CA ASN A 347 13.63 -24.05 21.38
C ASN A 347 12.92 -22.69 21.52
N VAL A 348 12.46 -22.34 22.72
CA VAL A 348 11.89 -21.01 22.99
C VAL A 348 12.93 -19.90 22.76
N MET A 349 14.20 -20.13 23.09
CA MET A 349 15.27 -19.18 22.79
C MET A 349 15.50 -19.04 21.27
N ARG A 350 15.45 -20.14 20.51
CA ARG A 350 15.62 -20.14 19.04
C ARG A 350 14.53 -19.35 18.30
N ILE A 351 13.33 -19.24 18.87
CA ILE A 351 12.23 -18.45 18.31
C ILE A 351 12.56 -16.96 18.23
N ARG A 352 13.33 -16.45 19.20
CA ARG A 352 13.77 -15.05 19.22
C ARG A 352 14.97 -14.80 18.31
N MET A 353 15.59 -15.84 17.76
CA MET A 353 16.75 -15.69 16.89
C MET A 353 16.34 -15.30 15.48
N LEU A 354 17.00 -14.26 14.97
CA LEU A 354 16.85 -13.74 13.60
C LEU A 354 18.18 -13.87 12.86
N PRO A 355 18.17 -14.13 11.53
CA PRO A 355 19.40 -14.16 10.74
C PRO A 355 20.07 -12.78 10.75
N ILE A 356 21.40 -12.77 10.81
CA ILE A 356 22.19 -11.53 10.84
C ILE A 356 22.09 -10.71 9.54
N SER A 357 21.60 -11.33 8.45
CA SER A 357 21.27 -10.67 7.18
C SER A 357 20.44 -9.39 7.37
N PHE A 358 19.53 -9.35 8.34
CA PHE A 358 18.72 -8.17 8.64
C PHE A 358 19.57 -6.94 9.01
N VAL A 359 20.70 -7.13 9.69
CA VAL A 359 21.63 -6.04 10.01
C VAL A 359 22.43 -5.63 8.77
N PHE A 360 22.78 -6.61 7.92
CA PHE A 360 23.64 -6.38 6.75
C PHE A 360 22.90 -5.74 5.57
N SER A 361 21.56 -5.82 5.54
CA SER A 361 20.69 -5.20 4.53
C SER A 361 21.05 -3.73 4.21
N ARG A 362 21.53 -2.98 5.22
CA ARG A 362 21.90 -1.56 5.09
C ARG A 362 23.31 -1.32 4.54
N PHE A 363 24.18 -2.33 4.54
CA PHE A 363 25.58 -2.16 4.18
C PHE A 363 25.83 -1.88 2.70
N PRO A 364 25.15 -2.54 1.73
CA PRO A 364 25.39 -2.27 0.31
C PRO A 364 25.18 -0.80 -0.04
N ARG A 365 24.10 -0.18 0.49
CA ARG A 365 23.85 1.26 0.31
C ARG A 365 24.89 2.13 0.98
N LEU A 366 25.16 1.87 2.26
CA LEU A 366 26.18 2.61 3.02
C LEU A 366 27.53 2.62 2.30
N VAL A 367 27.94 1.46 1.77
CA VAL A 367 29.19 1.31 1.03
C VAL A 367 29.14 2.08 -0.28
N ARG A 368 28.04 2.00 -1.04
CA ARG A 368 27.84 2.72 -2.31
C ARG A 368 27.91 4.25 -2.11
N ASP A 369 27.19 4.78 -1.13
CA ASP A 369 27.14 6.23 -0.85
C ASP A 369 28.50 6.78 -0.41
N ILE A 370 29.20 6.06 0.48
CA ILE A 370 30.53 6.47 0.95
C ILE A 370 31.57 6.29 -0.17
N SER A 371 31.49 5.22 -0.96
CA SER A 371 32.36 4.99 -2.12
C SER A 371 32.26 6.12 -3.13
N GLN A 372 31.04 6.58 -3.47
CA GLN A 372 30.83 7.73 -4.34
C GLN A 372 31.39 9.02 -3.73
N LYS A 373 31.14 9.27 -2.44
CA LYS A 373 31.61 10.47 -1.73
C LYS A 373 33.13 10.56 -1.65
N LEU A 374 33.80 9.43 -1.44
CA LEU A 374 35.26 9.35 -1.33
C LEU A 374 35.95 9.11 -2.69
N ASN A 375 35.18 8.88 -3.75
CA ASN A 375 35.66 8.52 -5.08
C ASN A 375 36.60 7.30 -5.06
N LYS A 376 36.27 6.28 -4.26
CA LYS A 376 37.03 5.01 -4.14
C LYS A 376 36.24 3.87 -4.76
N GLN A 377 36.89 2.96 -5.47
CA GLN A 377 36.23 1.73 -5.94
C GLN A 377 36.20 0.70 -4.80
N VAL A 378 35.01 0.20 -4.48
CA VAL A 378 34.78 -0.73 -3.36
C VAL A 378 33.87 -1.86 -3.79
N GLU A 379 34.28 -3.10 -3.51
CA GLU A 379 33.47 -4.31 -3.68
C GLU A 379 33.10 -4.84 -2.29
N LEU A 380 31.80 -4.90 -1.96
CA LEU A 380 31.31 -5.45 -0.69
C LEU A 380 31.08 -6.96 -0.83
N LYS A 381 31.67 -7.77 0.07
CA LYS A 381 31.43 -9.22 0.17
C LYS A 381 30.90 -9.56 1.56
N LEU A 382 29.67 -10.05 1.62
CA LEU A 382 29.03 -10.50 2.86
C LEU A 382 29.13 -12.03 2.95
N LEU A 383 29.54 -12.55 4.11
CA LEU A 383 29.70 -13.98 4.36
C LEU A 383 28.97 -14.34 5.65
N GLY A 384 28.23 -15.45 5.64
CA GLY A 384 27.56 -15.97 6.84
C GLY A 384 26.25 -15.25 7.22
N GLU A 385 25.54 -14.68 6.24
CA GLU A 385 24.29 -13.92 6.46
C GLU A 385 23.18 -14.74 7.15
N GLN A 386 23.23 -16.07 7.02
CA GLN A 386 22.27 -17.01 7.62
C GLN A 386 22.54 -17.29 9.11
N THR A 387 23.58 -16.68 9.69
CA THR A 387 23.90 -16.89 11.11
C THR A 387 22.79 -16.30 11.97
N GLU A 388 22.13 -17.14 12.77
CA GLU A 388 21.05 -16.72 13.65
C GLU A 388 21.61 -16.06 14.93
N LEU A 389 21.03 -14.92 15.33
CA LEU A 389 21.40 -14.17 16.52
C LEU A 389 20.15 -13.70 17.28
N ASP A 390 20.26 -13.57 18.61
CA ASP A 390 19.16 -13.02 19.42
C ASP A 390 18.84 -11.57 19.03
N LYS A 391 17.54 -11.24 18.89
CA LYS A 391 17.06 -9.89 18.53
C LYS A 391 17.68 -8.77 19.37
N THR A 392 17.82 -8.95 20.68
CA THR A 392 18.37 -7.92 21.58
C THR A 392 19.86 -7.68 21.35
N VAL A 393 20.58 -8.72 20.93
CA VAL A 393 21.99 -8.62 20.55
C VAL A 393 22.10 -7.96 19.18
N MET A 394 21.22 -8.33 18.25
CA MET A 394 21.15 -7.77 16.89
C MET A 394 20.95 -6.25 16.91
N GLU A 395 19.99 -5.76 17.71
CA GLU A 395 19.72 -4.33 17.89
C GLU A 395 20.94 -3.57 18.42
N LYS A 396 21.68 -4.17 19.37
CA LYS A 396 22.89 -3.56 19.96
C LYS A 396 24.09 -3.56 19.02
N ILE A 397 24.17 -4.52 18.10
CA ILE A 397 25.31 -4.67 17.18
C ILE A 397 25.11 -3.85 15.89
N SER A 398 23.87 -3.51 15.53
CA SER A 398 23.56 -2.80 14.28
C SER A 398 24.37 -1.52 14.10
N ASP A 399 24.29 -0.58 15.04
CA ASP A 399 25.01 0.71 14.96
C ASP A 399 26.55 0.55 15.00
N PRO A 400 27.15 -0.24 15.93
CA PRO A 400 28.59 -0.50 15.91
C PRO A 400 29.09 -1.06 14.58
N MET A 401 28.34 -1.96 13.94
CA MET A 401 28.76 -2.55 12.66
C MET A 401 28.73 -1.53 11.52
N VAL A 402 27.70 -0.68 11.46
CA VAL A 402 27.64 0.45 10.51
C VAL A 402 28.87 1.35 10.68
N HIS A 403 29.23 1.67 11.92
CA HIS A 403 30.42 2.47 12.22
C HIS A 403 31.72 1.78 11.80
N LEU A 404 31.86 0.47 12.02
CA LEU A 404 33.04 -0.28 11.59
C LEU A 404 33.20 -0.29 10.07
N VAL A 405 32.11 -0.51 9.34
CA VAL A 405 32.12 -0.47 7.87
C VAL A 405 32.51 0.93 7.39
N ARG A 406 31.89 1.99 7.93
CA ARG A 406 32.22 3.38 7.58
C ARG A 406 33.71 3.70 7.83
N ASN A 407 34.23 3.39 9.02
CA ASN A 407 35.63 3.62 9.35
C ASN A 407 36.60 2.89 8.40
N SER A 408 36.22 1.69 7.97
CA SER A 408 37.01 0.89 7.02
C SER A 408 37.05 1.56 5.64
N LEU A 409 35.95 2.18 5.20
CA LEU A 409 35.89 2.90 3.93
C LEU A 409 36.61 4.26 3.99
N ASP A 410 36.39 5.02 5.06
CA ASP A 410 36.96 6.34 5.26
C ASP A 410 38.49 6.28 5.40
N HIS A 411 38.99 5.36 6.24
CA HIS A 411 40.40 5.33 6.66
C HIS A 411 41.15 4.06 6.23
N GLY A 412 40.47 2.94 5.99
CA GLY A 412 41.10 1.65 5.73
C GLY A 412 41.43 1.37 4.27
N LEU A 413 40.73 2.03 3.32
CA LEU A 413 40.97 1.86 1.88
C LEU A 413 41.86 2.97 1.34
N GLU A 414 42.98 2.59 0.71
CA GLU A 414 43.82 3.52 -0.04
C GLU A 414 43.16 3.90 -1.37
N THR A 415 43.39 5.14 -1.84
CA THR A 415 42.95 5.54 -3.18
C THR A 415 43.76 4.79 -4.23
N VAL A 416 43.11 4.37 -5.33
CA VAL A 416 43.79 3.74 -6.47
C VAL A 416 44.93 4.67 -6.90
N ALA A 417 46.17 4.21 -6.82
CA ALA A 417 47.32 4.98 -7.26
C ALA A 417 47.13 5.34 -8.74
N GLN A 418 47.18 6.65 -9.04
CA GLN A 418 47.05 7.19 -10.40
C GLN A 418 48.10 6.64 -11.34
#